data_AF-A0A699HJ97-F1
#
_entry.id   AF-A0A699HJ97-F1
#
_cell.length_a   1.000
_cell.length_b   1.000
_cell.length_c   1.000
_cell.angle_alpha   90.00
_cell.angle_beta   90.00
_cell.angle_gamma   90.00
#
_symmetry.space_group_name_H-M   'P 1'
#
loop_
_entity.id
_entity.type
_entity.pdbx_description
1 polymer ?
#
loop_
_entity_poly.entity_id
_entity_poly.type
_entity_poly.pdbx_seq_one_letter_code
_entity_poly.pdbx_strand_id
1 'polypeptide(L)'
;MATDPKDVQRCTIVTLSEELLADETLANNLLLELNRYLDQLKNRDPEMLRLEALGDHPLIKFGVTTMDKSAHADMMNSQNLMLTTTDLMRTIVEKKELVRSYKAM
;
A
#
# COMPACT_ATOMS: atom_id res chain seq x y z
N MET A 1 26.27 27.64 -2.73
CA MET A 1 26.36 26.19 -3.00
C MET A 1 27.35 25.61 -2.00
N ALA A 2 27.02 24.52 -1.31
CA ALA A 2 27.96 23.87 -0.39
C ALA A 2 29.18 23.41 -1.18
N THR A 3 30.36 23.96 -0.86
CA THR A 3 31.63 23.66 -1.54
C THR A 3 32.54 22.76 -0.72
N ASP A 4 32.24 22.54 0.57
CA ASP A 4 32.92 21.58 1.44
C ASP A 4 32.25 20.19 1.30
N PRO A 5 33.02 19.11 1.01
CA PRO A 5 32.54 17.73 1.04
C PRO A 5 31.74 17.36 2.30
N LYS A 6 32.08 17.92 3.47
CA LYS A 6 31.34 17.67 4.72
C LYS A 6 29.96 18.31 4.74
N ASP A 7 29.82 19.49 4.17
CA ASP A 7 28.52 20.17 4.05
C ASP A 7 27.61 19.43 3.07
N VAL A 8 28.17 18.93 1.95
CA VAL A 8 27.45 18.08 1.00
C VAL A 8 26.97 16.79 1.68
N GLN A 9 27.86 16.09 2.39
CA GLN A 9 27.52 14.87 3.14
C GLN A 9 26.38 15.13 4.14
N ARG A 10 26.47 16.21 4.93
CA ARG A 10 25.46 16.55 5.92
C ARG A 10 24.12 16.88 5.26
N CYS A 11 24.14 17.65 4.18
CA CYS A 11 22.95 17.99 3.41
C CYS A 11 22.28 16.73 2.85
N THR A 12 23.06 15.84 2.23
CA THR A 12 22.56 14.56 1.71
C THR A 12 21.95 13.69 2.79
N ILE A 13 22.58 13.56 3.97
CA ILE A 13 22.03 12.79 5.09
C ILE A 13 20.69 13.37 5.55
N VAL A 14 20.56 14.70 5.64
CA VAL A 14 19.32 15.35 6.05
C VAL A 14 18.21 15.07 5.03
N THR A 15 18.45 15.33 3.75
CA THR A 15 17.47 15.07 2.68
C THR A 15 17.02 13.62 2.66
N LEU A 16 17.96 12.66 2.69
CA LEU A 16 17.62 11.24 2.69
C LEU A 16 16.83 10.83 3.95
N SER A 17 17.11 11.45 5.11
CA SER A 17 16.39 11.15 6.36
C SER A 17 14.95 11.68 6.34
N GLU A 18 14.74 12.86 5.76
CA GLU A 18 13.40 13.45 5.57
C GLU A 18 12.57 12.62 4.60
N GLU A 19 13.14 12.24 3.45
CA GLU A 19 12.47 11.37 2.50
C GLU A 19 12.15 10.01 3.11
N LEU A 20 13.07 9.44 3.90
CA LEU A 20 12.86 8.16 4.57
C LEU A 20 11.66 8.21 5.52
N LEU A 21 11.51 9.30 6.29
CA LEU A 21 10.36 9.49 7.17
C LEU A 21 9.05 9.57 6.37
N ALA A 22 9.06 10.26 5.24
CA ALA A 22 7.92 10.34 4.33
C ALA A 22 7.56 8.96 3.76
N ASP A 23 8.56 8.21 3.30
CA ASP A 23 8.39 6.86 2.75
C ASP A 23 7.84 5.88 3.81
N GLU A 24 8.37 5.91 5.04
CA GLU A 24 7.87 5.09 6.16
C GLU A 24 6.42 5.44 6.51
N THR A 25 6.07 6.72 6.51
CA THR A 25 4.70 7.18 6.73
C THR A 25 3.78 6.68 5.62
N LEU A 26 4.21 6.78 4.36
CA LEU A 26 3.47 6.28 3.22
C LEU A 26 3.28 4.75 3.29
N ALA A 27 4.32 3.99 3.63
CA ALA A 27 4.24 2.54 3.76
C ALA A 27 3.19 2.12 4.82
N ASN A 28 3.16 2.80 5.97
CA ASN A 28 2.15 2.54 7.00
C ASN A 28 0.73 2.84 6.51
N ASN A 29 0.54 3.92 5.76
CA ASN A 29 -0.77 4.26 5.18
C ASN A 29 -1.21 3.24 4.12
N LEU A 30 -0.30 2.78 3.26
CA LEU A 30 -0.61 1.76 2.25
C LEU A 30 -0.95 0.41 2.89
N LEU A 31 -0.26 0.04 3.97
CA LEU A 31 -0.61 -1.17 4.74
C LEU A 31 -2.00 -1.07 5.38
N LEU A 32 -2.37 0.10 5.91
CA LEU A 32 -3.69 0.33 6.48
C LEU A 32 -4.78 0.17 5.41
N GLU A 33 -4.59 0.78 4.23
CA GLU A 33 -5.52 0.65 3.11
C GLU A 33 -5.59 -0.80 2.60
N LEU A 34 -4.45 -1.49 2.49
CA LEU A 34 -4.41 -2.91 2.12
C LEU A 34 -5.25 -3.75 3.09
N ASN A 35 -5.07 -3.57 4.40
CA ASN A 35 -5.86 -4.26 5.41
C ASN A 35 -7.37 -3.98 5.24
N ARG A 36 -7.75 -2.73 4.95
CA ARG A 36 -9.15 -2.38 4.70
C ARG A 36 -9.74 -3.17 3.52
N TYR A 37 -9.01 -3.26 2.40
CA TYR A 37 -9.47 -4.03 1.24
C TYR A 37 -9.56 -5.53 1.53
N LEU A 38 -8.58 -6.09 2.25
CA LEU A 38 -8.60 -7.50 2.65
C LEU A 38 -9.78 -7.83 3.57
N ASP A 39 -10.08 -6.95 4.53
CA ASP A 39 -11.24 -7.10 5.41
C ASP A 39 -12.56 -7.01 4.65
N GLN A 40 -12.68 -6.09 3.68
CA GLN A 40 -13.85 -6.00 2.81
C GLN A 40 -14.04 -7.26 1.97
N LEU A 41 -12.96 -7.78 1.38
CA LEU A 41 -13.01 -9.01 0.58
C LEU A 41 -13.41 -10.22 1.44
N LYS A 42 -12.87 -10.35 2.65
CA LYS A 42 -13.20 -11.45 3.57
C LYS A 42 -14.67 -11.51 3.94
N ASN A 43 -15.33 -10.36 4.04
CA ASN A 43 -16.74 -10.28 4.39
C ASN A 43 -17.69 -10.41 3.17
N ARG A 44 -17.17 -10.33 1.94
CA ARG A 44 -18.01 -10.39 0.73
C ARG A 44 -18.57 -11.78 0.43
N ASP A 45 -17.79 -12.84 0.55
CA ASP A 45 -18.26 -14.20 0.21
C ASP A 45 -19.48 -14.62 1.05
N PRO A 46 -19.50 -14.42 2.39
CA PRO A 46 -20.69 -14.70 3.19
C PRO A 46 -21.91 -13.84 2.82
N GLU A 47 -21.71 -12.57 2.46
CA GLU A 47 -22.81 -11.69 2.05
C GLU A 47 -23.38 -12.09 0.69
N MET A 48 -22.51 -12.49 -0.25
CA MET A 48 -22.92 -12.95 -1.58
C MET A 48 -23.76 -14.23 -1.47
N LEU A 49 -23.32 -15.20 -0.67
CA LEU A 49 -24.09 -16.42 -0.40
C LEU A 49 -25.47 -16.12 0.22
N ARG A 50 -25.54 -15.16 1.15
CA ARG A 50 -26.82 -14.74 1.74
C ARG A 50 -27.74 -14.10 0.71
N LEU A 51 -27.19 -13.30 -0.20
CA LEU A 51 -27.95 -12.64 -1.25
C LEU A 51 -28.48 -13.65 -2.26
N GLU A 52 -27.65 -14.59 -2.70
CA GLU A 52 -28.04 -15.69 -3.59
C GLU A 52 -29.15 -16.57 -2.98
N ALA A 53 -29.12 -16.77 -1.66
CA ALA A 53 -30.15 -17.55 -0.95
C ALA A 53 -31.54 -16.89 -0.92
N LEU A 54 -31.67 -15.60 -1.28
CA LEU A 54 -32.96 -14.90 -1.34
C LEU A 54 -33.84 -15.32 -2.54
N GLY A 55 -33.31 -16.14 -3.45
CA GLY A 55 -34.06 -16.75 -4.55
C GLY A 55 -33.92 -16.02 -5.89
N ASP A 56 -34.63 -16.52 -6.91
CA ASP A 56 -34.49 -16.04 -8.28
C ASP A 56 -35.37 -14.82 -8.56
N HIS A 57 -34.86 -13.64 -8.22
CA HIS A 57 -35.46 -12.36 -8.56
C HIS A 57 -34.46 -11.46 -9.31
N PRO A 58 -34.87 -10.70 -10.34
CA PRO A 58 -33.95 -9.85 -11.12
C PRO A 58 -33.12 -8.87 -10.28
N LEU A 59 -33.70 -8.30 -9.21
CA LEU A 59 -32.98 -7.44 -8.28
C LEU A 59 -31.87 -8.17 -7.51
N ILE A 60 -32.08 -9.43 -7.16
CA ILE A 60 -31.08 -10.27 -6.49
C ILE A 60 -29.92 -10.55 -7.45
N LYS A 61 -30.22 -10.97 -8.69
CA LYS A 61 -29.20 -11.15 -9.75
C LYS A 61 -28.39 -9.88 -10.01
N PHE A 62 -29.05 -8.73 -10.04
CA PHE A 62 -28.37 -7.44 -10.19
C PHE A 62 -27.44 -7.14 -9.01
N GLY A 63 -27.92 -7.37 -7.78
CA GLY A 63 -27.12 -7.22 -6.56
C GLY A 63 -25.89 -8.12 -6.56
N VAL A 64 -26.04 -9.42 -6.85
CA VAL A 64 -24.93 -10.38 -6.95
C VAL A 64 -23.92 -9.94 -8.00
N THR A 65 -24.37 -9.58 -9.19
CA THR A 65 -23.49 -9.09 -10.28
C THR A 65 -22.72 -7.83 -9.86
N THR A 66 -23.36 -6.93 -9.12
CA THR A 66 -22.72 -5.68 -8.65
C THR A 66 -21.68 -5.97 -7.57
N MET A 67 -22.01 -6.86 -6.63
CA MET A 67 -21.09 -7.34 -5.60
C MET A 67 -19.87 -8.02 -6.20
N ASP A 68 -20.05 -8.92 -7.17
CA ASP A 68 -18.97 -9.61 -7.87
C ASP A 68 -18.01 -8.64 -8.59
N LYS A 69 -18.56 -7.67 -9.34
CA LYS A 69 -17.74 -6.62 -9.98
C LYS A 69 -16.93 -5.82 -8.96
N SER A 70 -17.55 -5.48 -7.84
CA SER A 70 -16.87 -4.74 -6.77
C SER A 70 -15.80 -5.60 -6.06
N ALA A 71 -16.04 -6.92 -5.90
CA ALA A 71 -15.07 -7.90 -5.42
C ALA A 71 -13.84 -7.97 -6.30
N HIS A 72 -14.06 -8.06 -7.60
CA HIS A 72 -12.98 -8.05 -8.57
C HIS A 72 -12.15 -6.76 -8.51
N ALA A 73 -12.81 -5.60 -8.44
CA ALA A 73 -12.11 -4.31 -8.34
C ALA A 73 -11.27 -4.21 -7.05
N ASP A 74 -11.82 -4.62 -5.91
CA ASP A 74 -11.10 -4.57 -4.63
C ASP A 74 -9.95 -5.58 -4.58
N MET A 75 -10.09 -6.74 -5.24
CA MET A 75 -8.99 -7.69 -5.42
C MET A 75 -7.85 -7.07 -6.22
N MET A 76 -8.14 -6.45 -7.37
CA MET A 76 -7.12 -5.77 -8.18
C MET A 76 -6.45 -4.62 -7.42
N ASN A 77 -7.22 -3.83 -6.67
CA ASN A 77 -6.67 -2.76 -5.83
C ASN A 77 -5.75 -3.31 -4.74
N SER A 78 -6.15 -4.39 -4.05
CA SER A 78 -5.34 -5.03 -3.02
C SER A 78 -4.02 -5.59 -3.58
N GLN A 79 -4.04 -6.17 -4.78
CA GLN A 79 -2.84 -6.66 -5.46
C GLN A 79 -1.88 -5.52 -5.82
N ASN A 80 -2.40 -4.43 -6.39
CA ASN A 80 -1.60 -3.26 -6.72
C ASN A 80 -0.97 -2.64 -5.46
N LEU A 81 -1.77 -2.48 -4.39
CA LEU A 81 -1.29 -1.98 -3.11
C LEU A 81 -0.21 -2.88 -2.51
N MET A 82 -0.37 -4.20 -2.58
CA MET A 82 0.64 -5.15 -2.10
C MET A 82 1.96 -5.01 -2.86
N LEU A 83 1.91 -4.91 -4.19
CA LEU A 83 3.10 -4.71 -5.03
C LEU A 83 3.79 -3.38 -4.70
N THR A 84 3.04 -2.28 -4.70
CA THR A 84 3.58 -0.94 -4.39
C THR A 84 4.16 -0.88 -2.98
N THR A 85 3.49 -1.49 -2.00
CA THR A 85 3.99 -1.54 -0.61
C THR A 85 5.28 -2.35 -0.51
N THR A 86 5.37 -3.48 -1.22
CA THR A 86 6.57 -4.31 -1.25
C THR A 86 7.75 -3.56 -1.85
N ASP A 87 7.54 -2.87 -2.98
CA ASP A 87 8.58 -2.05 -3.61
C ASP A 87 9.00 -0.89 -2.72
N LEU A 88 8.05 -0.20 -2.07
CA LEU A 88 8.35 0.89 -1.14
C LEU A 88 9.14 0.40 0.07
N MET A 89 8.80 -0.76 0.64
CA MET A 89 9.57 -1.35 1.74
C MET A 89 11.01 -1.65 1.33
N ARG A 90 11.22 -2.16 0.10
CA ARG A 90 12.56 -2.38 -0.44
C ARG A 90 13.34 -1.07 -0.55
N THR A 91 12.76 -0.01 -1.11
CA THR A 91 13.46 1.27 -1.27
C THR A 91 13.75 1.95 0.08
N ILE A 92 12.88 1.80 1.08
CA ILE A 92 13.13 2.23 2.46
C ILE A 92 14.39 1.56 3.03
N VAL A 93 14.56 0.26 2.82
CA VAL A 93 15.75 -0.48 3.27
C VAL A 93 17.01 0.04 2.56
N GLU A 94 16.97 0.17 1.24
CA GLU A 94 18.08 0.70 0.44
C GLU A 94 18.47 2.12 0.88
N LYS A 95 17.49 2.99 1.14
CA LYS A 95 17.72 4.36 1.61
C LYS A 95 18.32 4.39 3.02
N LYS A 96 17.88 3.50 3.92
CA LYS A 96 18.50 3.33 5.25
C LYS A 96 19.96 2.92 5.16
N GLU A 97 20.30 2.01 4.26
CA GLU A 97 21.68 1.59 4.01
C GLU A 97 22.51 2.73 3.44
N LEU A 98 21.97 3.51 2.50
CA LEU A 98 22.63 4.67 1.93
C LEU A 98 22.96 5.71 3.01
N VAL A 99 22.01 6.04 3.90
CA VAL A 99 22.24 6.94 5.03
C VAL A 99 23.33 6.41 5.97
N ARG A 100 23.36 5.10 6.24
CA ARG A 100 24.43 4.50 7.06
C ARG A 100 25.80 4.64 6.39
N SER A 101 25.88 4.39 5.08
CA SER A 101 27.12 4.55 4.31
C SER A 101 27.62 5.99 4.36
N TYR A 102 26.75 6.98 4.13
CA TYR A 102 27.13 8.39 4.26
C TYR A 102 27.57 8.78 5.67
N LYS A 103 27.04 8.17 6.73
CA LYS A 103 27.48 8.44 8.11
C LYS A 103 28.82 7.80 8.47
N ALA A 104 29.24 6.77 7.73
CA ALA A 104 30.48 6.03 7.96
C ALA A 104 31.68 6.57 7.18
N MET A 105 31.43 7.36 6.14
CA MET A 105 32.45 8.11 5.38
C MET A 105 32.95 9.33 6.15
#